data_AF-A0AAW0G984-F1
#
_entry.id   AF-A0AAW0G984-F1
#
_cell.length_a   1.000
_cell.length_b   1.000
_cell.length_c   1.000
_cell.angle_alpha   90.00
_cell.angle_beta   90.00
_cell.angle_gamma   90.00
#
_symmetry.space_group_name_H-M   'P 1'
#
loop_
_entity.id
_entity.type
_entity.pdbx_description
1 polymer ?
#
loop_
_entity_poly.entity_id
_entity_poly.type
_entity_poly.pdbx_seq_one_letter_code
_entity_poly.pdbx_strand_id
1 'polypeptide(L)'
;MINPQTGAPHTAHTTNKVPFIMTGDPNVFKFKEDKPKEDKTDKDQSAKADEVEEEEGALCDVAPTILALLGLPQPEEMTGRSLLDVVA
;
A
#
# COMPACT_ATOMS: atom_id res chain seq x y z
N MET A 1 -4.73 -21.82 -15.12
CA MET A 1 -4.16 -21.91 -13.76
C MET A 1 -4.60 -23.25 -13.18
N ILE A 2 -3.70 -24.03 -12.57
CA ILE A 2 -3.99 -25.38 -12.05
C ILE A 2 -3.99 -25.30 -10.52
N ASN A 3 -4.95 -25.94 -9.86
CA ASN A 3 -4.95 -26.03 -8.40
C ASN A 3 -3.78 -26.96 -7.97
N PRO A 4 -2.80 -26.47 -7.18
CA PRO A 4 -1.63 -27.25 -6.82
C PRO A 4 -1.94 -28.44 -5.89
N GLN A 5 -3.09 -28.42 -5.19
CA GLN A 5 -3.51 -29.51 -4.31
C GLN A 5 -4.34 -30.58 -5.05
N THR A 6 -5.13 -30.20 -6.05
CA THR A 6 -6.07 -31.13 -6.72
C THR A 6 -5.70 -31.45 -8.17
N GLY A 7 -4.81 -30.69 -8.81
CA GLY A 7 -4.43 -30.87 -10.22
C GLY A 7 -5.52 -30.45 -11.23
N ALA A 8 -6.70 -30.02 -10.76
CA ALA A 8 -7.81 -29.58 -11.59
C ALA A 8 -7.65 -28.11 -12.04
N PRO A 9 -8.40 -27.65 -13.07
CA PRO A 9 -8.45 -26.24 -13.45
C PRO A 9 -8.89 -25.35 -12.27
N HIS A 10 -8.11 -24.30 -11.98
CA HIS A 10 -8.45 -23.30 -10.98
C HIS A 10 -9.32 -22.20 -11.60
N THR A 11 -10.53 -22.02 -11.09
CA THR A 11 -11.54 -21.09 -11.63
C THR A 11 -11.91 -19.95 -10.67
N ALA A 12 -11.39 -19.97 -9.43
CA ALA A 12 -11.58 -18.90 -8.46
C ALA A 12 -10.51 -17.78 -8.62
N HIS A 13 -10.73 -16.64 -7.96
CA HIS A 13 -9.71 -15.61 -7.80
C HIS A 13 -8.57 -16.05 -6.88
N THR A 14 -7.48 -15.28 -6.84
CA THR A 14 -6.34 -15.47 -5.92
C THR A 14 -6.29 -14.35 -4.87
N THR A 15 -5.67 -14.59 -3.72
CA THR A 15 -5.39 -13.59 -2.69
C THR A 15 -4.01 -12.94 -2.83
N ASN A 16 -3.33 -13.18 -3.96
CA ASN A 16 -2.03 -12.59 -4.24
C ASN A 16 -2.16 -11.07 -4.36
N LYS A 17 -1.13 -10.34 -3.92
CA LYS A 17 -1.03 -8.90 -4.16
C LYS A 17 -1.04 -8.62 -5.67
N VAL A 18 -1.57 -7.45 -6.01
CA VAL A 18 -1.65 -6.98 -7.40
C VAL A 18 -0.54 -5.95 -7.66
N PRO A 19 0.03 -5.90 -8.87
CA PRO A 19 0.98 -4.85 -9.22
C PRO A 19 0.24 -3.51 -9.30
N PHE A 20 0.86 -2.48 -8.74
CA PHE A 20 0.41 -1.09 -8.86
C PHE A 20 1.53 -0.27 -9.51
N ILE A 21 1.28 0.28 -10.69
CA ILE A 21 2.29 0.94 -11.52
C ILE A 21 1.80 2.34 -11.85
N MET A 22 2.67 3.33 -11.63
CA MET A 22 2.44 4.72 -12.04
C MET A 22 3.44 5.11 -13.13
N THR A 23 2.95 5.84 -14.13
CA THR A 23 3.78 6.42 -15.19
C THR A 23 3.76 7.95 -15.07
N GLY A 24 4.93 8.57 -14.98
CA GLY A 24 5.07 10.03 -14.80
C GLY A 24 6.53 10.43 -14.57
N ASP A 25 6.76 11.68 -14.22
CA ASP A 25 8.10 12.16 -13.85
C ASP A 25 8.46 11.67 -12.42
N PRO A 26 9.46 10.79 -12.27
CA PRO A 26 9.86 10.26 -10.96
C PRO A 26 10.49 11.29 -10.03
N ASN A 27 10.82 12.49 -10.54
CA ASN A 27 11.30 13.59 -9.70
C ASN A 27 10.16 14.32 -9.00
N VAL A 28 8.95 14.29 -9.59
CA VAL A 28 7.76 15.00 -9.07
C VAL A 28 6.94 14.09 -8.17
N PHE A 29 6.74 12.83 -8.56
CA PHE A 29 5.93 11.88 -7.80
C PHE A 29 6.73 10.64 -7.46
N LYS A 30 6.77 10.30 -6.17
CA LYS A 30 7.42 9.09 -5.66
C LYS A 30 6.45 8.30 -4.80
N PHE A 31 6.51 6.98 -4.89
CA PHE A 31 5.81 6.13 -3.94
C PHE A 31 6.45 6.24 -2.57
N LYS A 32 5.61 6.21 -1.54
CA LYS A 32 6.07 6.07 -0.15
C LYS A 32 6.83 4.76 -0.01
N GLU A 33 7.96 4.80 0.67
CA GLU A 33 8.71 3.59 0.99
C GLU A 33 8.03 2.85 2.14
N ASP A 34 7.68 1.58 1.92
CA ASP A 34 7.24 0.71 2.99
C ASP A 34 8.41 0.53 3.98
N LYS A 35 8.27 1.03 5.21
CA LYS A 35 9.25 0.73 6.25
C LYS A 35 9.24 -0.79 6.50
N PRO A 36 10.39 -1.48 6.44
CA PRO A 36 10.42 -2.89 6.76
C PRO A 36 9.90 -3.07 8.19
N LYS A 37 8.92 -3.96 8.36
CA LYS A 37 8.49 -4.40 9.70
C LYS A 37 9.70 -5.02 10.37
N GLU A 38 10.25 -4.37 11.38
CA GLU A 38 11.26 -5.00 12.23
C GLU A 38 10.63 -6.26 12.84
N ASP A 39 11.24 -7.42 12.60
CA ASP A 39 10.88 -8.66 13.28
C ASP A 39 11.00 -8.40 14.78
N LYS A 40 9.86 -8.19 15.46
CA LYS A 40 9.76 -8.10 16.92
C LYS A 40 10.05 -9.48 17.53
N THR A 41 11.28 -9.96 17.38
CA THR A 41 11.83 -11.09 18.12
C THR A 41 12.62 -10.50 19.27
N ASP A 42 11.99 -10.52 20.44
CA ASP A 42 12.60 -10.40 21.77
C ASP A 42 13.45 -9.16 22.07
N LYS A 43 12.84 -8.11 22.65
CA LYS A 43 13.08 -7.68 24.05
C LYS A 43 12.61 -6.26 24.34
N ASP A 44 12.09 -6.12 25.55
CA ASP A 44 11.94 -4.92 26.35
C ASP A 44 10.91 -3.87 25.90
N GLN A 45 9.75 -4.00 26.55
CA GLN A 45 8.74 -2.98 26.73
C GLN A 45 9.34 -1.76 27.45
N SER A 46 9.85 -0.78 26.72
CA SER A 46 9.81 0.61 27.22
C SER A 46 9.96 1.64 26.10
N ALA A 47 8.87 2.38 25.91
CA ALA A 47 8.79 3.75 25.40
C ALA A 47 9.09 3.99 23.91
N LYS A 48 8.05 4.03 23.07
CA LYS A 48 7.45 5.29 22.58
C LYS A 48 6.14 5.01 21.81
N ALA A 49 5.03 5.56 22.27
CA ALA A 49 3.77 5.59 21.54
C ALA A 49 3.82 6.80 20.59
N ASP A 50 4.05 6.57 19.29
CA ASP A 50 3.72 7.50 18.18
C ASP A 50 4.26 7.03 16.81
N GLU A 51 4.83 5.83 16.68
CA GLU A 51 5.14 5.27 15.38
C GLU A 51 3.98 4.40 14.91
N VAL A 52 3.05 5.01 14.14
CA VAL A 52 2.09 4.24 13.34
C VAL A 52 2.92 3.50 12.29
N GLU A 53 3.11 2.20 12.47
CA GLU A 53 3.65 1.33 11.43
C GLU A 53 2.76 1.50 10.20
N GLU A 54 3.30 2.10 9.14
CA GLU A 54 2.55 2.34 7.92
C GLU A 54 2.12 1.00 7.32
N GLU A 55 0.80 0.77 7.23
CA GLU A 55 0.25 -0.46 6.69
C GLU A 55 0.52 -0.56 5.19
N GLU A 56 0.75 -1.78 4.68
CA GLU A 56 0.96 -2.03 3.26
C GLU A 56 -0.23 -1.49 2.42
N GLY A 57 0.05 -0.90 1.27
CA GLY A 57 -0.97 -0.32 0.41
C GLY A 57 -2.06 -1.31 -0.04
N ALA A 58 -3.31 -0.84 -0.11
CA ALA A 58 -4.48 -1.62 -0.47
C ALA A 58 -5.33 -0.96 -1.57
N LEU A 59 -6.37 -1.66 -2.03
CA LEU A 59 -7.22 -1.16 -3.13
C LEU A 59 -7.98 0.14 -2.78
N CYS A 60 -8.28 0.39 -1.51
CA CYS A 60 -8.91 1.64 -1.06
C CYS A 60 -8.02 2.88 -1.23
N ASP A 61 -6.71 2.69 -1.37
CA ASP A 61 -5.72 3.76 -1.48
C ASP A 61 -5.60 4.30 -2.92
N VAL A 62 -6.14 3.57 -3.90
CA VAL A 62 -6.02 3.93 -5.32
C VAL A 62 -6.71 5.27 -5.63
N ALA A 63 -7.94 5.47 -5.15
CA ALA A 63 -8.67 6.70 -5.44
C ALA A 63 -8.05 7.94 -4.75
N PRO A 64 -7.72 7.91 -3.44
CA PRO A 64 -6.93 8.97 -2.81
C PRO A 64 -5.61 9.28 -3.54
N THR A 65 -4.90 8.25 -4.02
CA THR A 65 -3.66 8.41 -4.78
C THR A 65 -3.88 9.17 -6.09
N ILE A 66 -4.97 8.88 -6.81
CA ILE A 66 -5.32 9.60 -8.04
C ILE A 66 -5.68 11.06 -7.74
N LEU A 67 -6.41 11.34 -6.66
CA LEU A 67 -6.74 12.71 -6.27
C LEU A 67 -5.47 13.52 -5.96
N ALA A 68 -4.51 12.91 -5.26
CA ALA A 68 -3.21 13.54 -4.99
C ALA A 68 -2.45 13.87 -6.29
N LEU A 69 -2.45 12.95 -7.27
CA LEU A 69 -1.84 13.20 -8.59
C LEU A 69 -2.48 14.38 -9.33
N LEU A 70 -3.80 14.55 -9.18
CA LEU A 70 -4.55 15.64 -9.81
C LEU A 70 -4.52 16.95 -9.00
N GLY A 71 -3.92 16.97 -7.81
CA GLY A 71 -3.94 18.11 -6.90
C GLY A 71 -5.33 18.46 -6.37
N LEU A 72 -6.21 17.46 -6.27
CA LEU A 72 -7.58 17.62 -5.79
C LEU A 72 -7.70 17.27 -4.30
N PRO A 73 -8.58 17.96 -3.54
CA PRO A 73 -8.82 17.61 -2.14
C PRO A 73 -9.48 16.24 -2.03
N GLN A 74 -9.05 15.47 -1.02
CA GLN A 74 -9.68 14.19 -0.67
C GLN A 74 -10.94 14.44 0.19
N PRO A 75 -12.08 13.82 -0.13
CA PRO A 75 -13.29 13.91 0.69
C PRO A 75 -13.14 13.08 1.99
N GLU A 76 -13.85 13.48 3.05
CA GLU A 76 -13.74 12.86 4.38
C GLU A 76 -14.23 11.40 4.41
N GLU A 77 -15.13 11.02 3.49
CA GLU A 77 -15.64 9.64 3.37
C GLU A 77 -14.59 8.66 2.84
N MET A 78 -13.54 9.15 2.18
CA MET A 78 -12.43 8.30 1.73
C MET A 78 -11.48 8.06 2.89
N THR A 79 -11.57 6.87 3.50
CA THR A 79 -10.70 6.46 4.61
C THR A 79 -9.34 5.91 4.16
N GLY A 80 -9.17 5.63 2.87
CA GLY A 80 -7.88 5.26 2.29
C GLY A 80 -6.90 6.44 2.27
N ARG A 81 -5.63 6.17 2.00
CA ARG A 81 -4.56 7.17 1.96
C ARG A 81 -3.87 7.20 0.60
N SER A 82 -3.30 8.34 0.24
CA SER A 82 -2.44 8.38 -0.95
C SER A 82 -1.16 7.58 -0.72
N LEU A 83 -0.78 6.76 -1.70
CA LEU A 83 0.46 5.98 -1.74
C LEU A 83 1.66 6.80 -2.23
N LEU A 84 1.45 8.08 -2.58
CA LEU A 84 2.49 8.96 -3.10
C LEU A 84 2.94 9.98 -2.06
N ASP A 85 4.24 10.27 -2.07
CA ASP A 85 4.82 11.48 -1.50
C ASP A 85 4.78 12.60 -2.54
N VAL A 86 4.24 13.75 -2.14
CA VAL A 86 4.35 14.96 -2.94
C VAL A 86 5.74 15.52 -2.72
N VAL A 87 6.61 15.35 -3.71
CA VAL A 87 7.95 15.94 -3.70
C VAL A 87 7.80 17.38 -4.18
N ALA A 88 7.98 18.34 -3.27
CA ALA A 88 7.96 19.77 -3.58
C ALA A 88 9.23 20.22 -4.32
#